data_AF-A0A351FRR0-F1
#
_entry.id   AF-A0A351FRR0-F1
#
_cell.length_a   1.000
_cell.length_b   1.000
_cell.length_c   1.000
_cell.angle_alpha   90.00
_cell.angle_beta   90.00
_cell.angle_gamma   90.00
#
_symmetry.space_group_name_H-M   'P 1'
#
loop_
_entity.id
_entity.type
_entity.pdbx_description
1 polymer ?
#
loop_
_entity_poly.entity_id
_entity_poly.type
_entity_poly.pdbx_seq_one_letter_code
_entity_poly.pdbx_strand_id
1 'polypeptide(L)'
;MRLHPLKKHGFTLVEMLVVVGIIAVLAAILVPTIASALRRAKVAQIAFDVSNLETAITNYASATGDNPPDFSDQGIVQRHLEKAYRRANANERAFALALAGNVNTGKAAIIDPAEALVFWLGGLSKDERRPFTGPGGPILWVDADTDGVIDINFDEISYNPSRENAYFPFEQQRLSLKEVTVGGGIRYHSNDESTLHSRTDDVFPVFSPPSRPQPYVYFDSRTYLLGISGVPSQTYPSILTGDYVPPAALTMGVARPYLTTNRDPNFFNASTFNWRAHYAAEPKEYQIISAGLDGDYGADWNPAGLKIFETGALLRADQQPWGGGTARGYQDGDLDNITNFSEGTLGDRLP
;
A
#
# COMPACT_ATOMS: atom_id res chain seq x y z
N MET A 1 37.12 -45.01 57.36
CA MET A 1 35.69 -45.00 56.98
C MET A 1 35.62 -44.99 55.46
N ARG A 2 35.32 -46.13 54.81
CA ARG A 2 35.25 -46.25 53.34
C ARG A 2 33.83 -45.94 52.89
N LEU A 3 33.62 -44.86 52.13
CA LEU A 3 32.35 -44.55 51.49
C LEU A 3 32.14 -45.49 50.30
N HIS A 4 31.11 -46.33 50.35
CA HIS A 4 30.70 -47.11 49.19
C HIS A 4 30.05 -46.17 48.17
N PRO A 5 30.52 -46.13 46.91
CA PRO A 5 29.88 -45.33 45.89
C PRO A 5 28.47 -45.87 45.63
N LEU A 6 27.46 -45.02 45.78
CA LEU A 6 26.09 -45.36 45.41
C LEU A 6 26.07 -45.69 43.91
N LYS A 7 25.61 -46.90 43.55
CA LYS A 7 25.43 -47.32 42.16
C LYS A 7 24.54 -46.30 41.45
N LYS A 8 25.12 -45.53 40.52
CA LYS A 8 24.35 -44.71 39.59
C LYS A 8 23.54 -45.64 38.71
N HIS A 9 22.21 -45.59 38.83
CA HIS A 9 21.31 -46.30 37.93
C HIS A 9 21.34 -45.57 36.58
N GLY A 10 21.77 -46.27 35.53
CA GLY A 10 21.73 -45.75 34.17
C GLY A 10 20.33 -45.93 33.60
N PHE A 11 19.88 -44.95 32.79
CA PHE A 11 18.63 -45.08 32.04
C PHE A 11 18.69 -46.27 31.09
N THR A 12 17.60 -47.04 31.06
CA THR A 12 17.41 -48.12 30.09
C THR A 12 17.01 -47.55 28.73
N LEU A 13 17.36 -48.27 27.66
CA LEU A 13 16.98 -47.90 26.29
C LEU A 13 15.44 -47.82 26.16
N VAL A 14 14.73 -48.70 26.86
CA VAL A 14 13.25 -48.73 26.89
C VAL A 14 12.68 -47.46 27.52
N GLU A 15 13.24 -46.99 28.64
CA GLU A 15 12.79 -45.74 29.28
C GLU A 15 12.96 -44.54 28.35
N MET A 16 14.11 -44.44 27.68
CA MET A 16 14.32 -43.36 26.70
C MET A 16 13.38 -43.48 25.49
N LEU A 17 13.06 -44.70 25.04
CA LEU A 17 12.15 -44.94 23.92
C LEU A 17 10.71 -44.52 24.23
N VAL A 18 10.22 -44.78 25.45
CA VAL A 18 8.89 -44.34 25.89
C VAL A 18 8.83 -42.80 25.96
N VAL A 19 9.86 -42.16 26.51
CA VAL A 19 9.91 -40.69 26.64
C VAL A 19 9.86 -40.01 25.28
N VAL A 20 10.71 -40.42 24.33
CA VAL A 20 10.68 -39.84 22.98
C VAL A 20 9.39 -40.17 22.24
N GLY A 21 8.79 -41.35 22.50
CA GLY A 21 7.48 -41.71 21.97
C GLY A 21 6.37 -40.77 22.44
N ILE A 22 6.34 -40.43 23.74
CA ILE A 22 5.37 -39.47 24.28
C ILE A 22 5.61 -38.07 23.69
N ILE A 23 6.86 -37.60 23.62
CA ILE A 23 7.19 -36.30 23.02
C ILE A 23 6.76 -36.25 21.54
N ALA A 24 6.97 -37.32 20.78
CA ALA A 24 6.57 -37.39 19.37
C ALA A 24 5.05 -37.29 19.20
N VAL A 25 4.27 -37.99 20.03
CA VAL A 25 2.80 -37.90 20.01
C VAL A 25 2.31 -36.50 20.37
N LEU A 26 2.87 -35.90 21.43
CA LEU A 26 2.51 -34.54 21.84
C LEU A 26 2.86 -33.51 20.75
N ALA A 27 4.04 -33.62 20.15
CA ALA A 27 4.47 -32.76 19.06
C ALA A 27 3.59 -32.91 17.81
N ALA A 28 3.19 -34.13 17.45
CA ALA A 28 2.33 -34.40 16.29
C ALA A 28 0.97 -33.70 16.39
N ILE A 29 0.41 -33.60 17.60
CA ILE A 29 -0.85 -32.87 17.84
C ILE A 29 -0.60 -31.36 17.87
N LEU A 30 0.51 -30.93 18.48
CA LEU A 30 0.79 -29.52 18.75
C LEU A 30 1.21 -28.72 17.50
N VAL A 31 2.09 -29.27 16.66
CA VAL A 31 2.64 -28.56 15.48
C VAL A 31 1.57 -27.98 14.54
N PRO A 32 0.55 -28.73 14.07
CA PRO A 32 -0.46 -28.16 13.17
C PRO A 32 -1.30 -27.07 13.84
N THR A 33 -1.56 -27.18 15.15
CA THR A 33 -2.32 -26.17 15.90
C THR A 33 -1.55 -24.85 16.04
N ILE A 34 -0.24 -24.91 16.30
CA ILE A 34 0.61 -23.71 16.37
C ILE A 34 0.67 -23.02 15.01
N ALA A 35 0.85 -23.76 13.92
CA ALA A 35 0.90 -23.18 12.57
C ALA A 35 -0.41 -22.43 12.22
N SER A 36 -1.57 -23.00 12.56
CA SER A 36 -2.86 -22.33 12.38
C SER A 36 -3.00 -21.08 13.26
N ALA A 37 -2.57 -21.16 14.52
CA ALA A 37 -2.62 -20.02 15.44
C ALA A 37 -1.74 -18.86 14.97
N LEU A 38 -0.52 -19.15 14.49
CA LEU A 38 0.37 -18.14 13.91
C LEU A 38 -0.23 -17.50 12.65
N ARG A 39 -0.86 -18.29 11.77
CA ARG A 39 -1.57 -17.77 10.59
C ARG A 39 -2.67 -16.77 11.00
N ARG A 40 -3.52 -17.16 11.96
CA ARG A 40 -4.59 -16.30 12.48
C ARG A 40 -4.05 -15.03 13.14
N ALA A 41 -2.95 -15.13 13.87
CA ALA A 41 -2.30 -13.97 14.49
C ALA A 41 -1.81 -12.97 13.42
N LYS A 42 -1.23 -13.45 12.31
CA LYS A 42 -0.82 -12.59 11.20
C LYS A 42 -2.00 -11.89 10.52
N VAL A 43 -3.08 -12.61 10.23
CA VAL A 43 -4.31 -12.02 9.66
C VAL A 43 -4.88 -10.97 10.60
N ALA A 44 -4.97 -11.28 11.90
CA ALA A 44 -5.47 -10.35 12.90
C ALA A 44 -4.62 -9.08 12.98
N GLN A 45 -3.29 -9.20 12.88
CA GLN A 45 -2.39 -8.06 12.85
C GLN A 45 -2.61 -7.19 11.61
N ILE A 46 -2.69 -7.80 10.42
CA ILE A 46 -2.91 -7.06 9.17
C ILE A 46 -4.26 -6.34 9.21
N ALA A 47 -5.32 -7.02 9.64
CA ALA A 47 -6.66 -6.43 9.78
C ALA A 47 -6.67 -5.28 10.81
N PHE A 48 -5.95 -5.43 11.92
CA PHE A 48 -5.80 -4.38 12.92
C PHE A 48 -5.09 -3.14 12.35
N ASP A 49 -3.99 -3.34 11.61
CA ASP A 49 -3.26 -2.25 10.96
C ASP A 49 -4.16 -1.52 9.93
N VAL A 50 -4.89 -2.26 9.09
CA VAL A 50 -5.86 -1.69 8.13
C VAL A 50 -6.94 -0.86 8.84
N SER A 51 -7.51 -1.35 9.93
CA SER A 51 -8.53 -0.63 10.70
C SER A 51 -7.99 0.65 11.35
N ASN A 52 -6.73 0.63 11.82
CA ASN A 52 -6.09 1.82 12.36
C ASN A 52 -5.76 2.85 11.26
N LEU A 53 -5.34 2.40 10.07
CA LEU A 53 -5.14 3.26 8.91
C LEU A 53 -6.45 3.90 8.45
N GLU A 54 -7.54 3.12 8.42
CA GLU A 54 -8.90 3.62 8.13
C GLU A 54 -9.31 4.73 9.11
N THR A 55 -9.06 4.52 10.41
CA THR A 55 -9.32 5.52 11.44
C THR A 55 -8.48 6.78 11.20
N ALA A 56 -7.21 6.63 10.83
CA ALA A 56 -6.32 7.76 10.53
C ALA A 56 -6.79 8.56 9.30
N ILE A 57 -7.25 7.90 8.23
CA ILE A 57 -7.81 8.56 7.05
C ILE A 57 -9.11 9.28 7.40
N THR A 58 -9.97 8.66 8.20
CA THR A 58 -11.21 9.30 8.69
C THR A 58 -10.91 10.56 9.49
N ASN A 59 -9.90 10.51 10.36
CA ASN A 59 -9.44 11.67 11.13
C ASN A 59 -8.84 12.75 10.21
N TYR A 60 -8.04 12.36 9.21
CA TYR A 60 -7.52 13.25 8.19
C TYR A 60 -8.64 13.97 7.44
N ALA A 61 -9.62 13.22 6.93
CA ALA A 61 -10.74 13.75 6.19
C ALA A 61 -11.62 14.66 7.06
N SER A 62 -11.78 14.33 8.34
CA SER A 62 -12.50 15.17 9.31
C SER A 62 -11.77 16.49 9.57
N ALA A 63 -10.45 16.47 9.66
CA ALA A 63 -9.64 17.65 9.93
C ALA A 63 -9.49 18.57 8.71
N THR A 64 -9.33 17.99 7.52
CA THR A 64 -9.06 18.72 6.27
C THR A 64 -10.31 18.96 5.42
N GLY A 65 -11.40 18.24 5.71
CA GLY A 65 -12.65 18.24 4.96
C GLY A 65 -12.63 17.41 3.69
N ASP A 66 -11.56 16.66 3.39
CA ASP A 66 -11.38 15.90 2.16
C ASP A 66 -10.49 14.66 2.34
N ASN A 67 -10.74 13.57 1.62
CA ASN A 67 -9.85 12.40 1.66
C ASN A 67 -8.50 12.73 1.03
N PRO A 68 -7.41 12.11 1.52
CA PRO A 68 -6.09 12.29 0.92
C PRO A 68 -6.09 11.72 -0.52
N PRO A 69 -5.45 12.40 -1.47
CA PRO A 69 -5.31 11.88 -2.83
C PRO A 69 -4.18 10.84 -2.91
N ASP A 70 -4.31 9.88 -3.82
CA ASP A 70 -3.30 8.84 -4.10
C ASP A 70 -2.16 9.28 -5.05
N PHE A 71 -2.10 10.58 -5.37
CA PHE A 71 -1.18 11.19 -6.34
C PHE A 71 -1.29 10.73 -7.80
N SER A 72 -2.26 9.88 -8.15
CA SER A 72 -2.43 9.40 -9.53
C SER A 72 -2.85 10.51 -10.50
N ASP A 73 -3.60 11.52 -10.03
CA ASP A 73 -4.11 12.61 -10.87
C ASP A 73 -3.85 14.00 -10.26
N GLN A 74 -3.12 14.83 -11.01
CA GLN A 74 -2.79 16.22 -10.65
C GLN A 74 -4.01 17.10 -10.41
N GLY A 75 -5.09 16.92 -11.18
CA GLY A 75 -6.33 17.67 -11.01
C GLY A 75 -7.04 17.32 -9.70
N ILE A 76 -6.98 16.06 -9.26
CA ILE A 76 -7.47 15.61 -7.96
C ILE A 76 -6.64 16.22 -6.84
N VAL A 77 -5.31 16.10 -6.93
CA VAL A 77 -4.37 16.68 -5.96
C VAL A 77 -4.54 18.19 -5.87
N GLN A 78 -4.69 18.88 -7.00
CA GLN A 78 -4.94 20.32 -7.03
C GLN A 78 -6.22 20.69 -6.27
N ARG A 79 -7.34 20.01 -6.57
CA ARG A 79 -8.61 20.25 -5.87
C ARG A 79 -8.48 20.00 -4.37
N HIS A 80 -7.76 18.95 -3.99
CA HIS A 80 -7.50 18.63 -2.59
C HIS A 80 -6.73 19.77 -1.91
N LEU A 81 -5.62 20.22 -2.49
CA LEU A 81 -4.80 21.32 -1.94
C LEU A 81 -5.60 22.63 -1.82
N GLU A 82 -6.42 22.96 -2.81
CA GLU A 82 -7.29 24.14 -2.78
C GLU A 82 -8.37 24.06 -1.71
N LYS A 83 -8.79 22.86 -1.33
CA LYS A 83 -9.83 22.62 -0.31
C LYS A 83 -9.24 22.55 1.11
N ALA A 84 -8.25 21.68 1.29
CA ALA A 84 -7.64 21.33 2.58
C ALA A 84 -6.52 22.29 3.01
N TYR A 85 -5.71 22.80 2.07
CA TYR A 85 -4.50 23.59 2.34
C TYR A 85 -4.57 24.98 1.69
N ARG A 86 -5.68 25.70 1.93
CA ARG A 86 -5.96 27.03 1.37
C ARG A 86 -4.88 28.08 1.63
N ARG A 87 -4.12 27.91 2.72
CA ARG A 87 -3.07 28.86 3.15
C ARG A 87 -1.68 28.46 2.68
N ALA A 88 -1.51 27.27 2.11
CA ALA A 88 -0.25 26.84 1.53
C ALA A 88 0.18 27.78 0.41
N ASN A 89 1.46 28.11 0.39
CA ASN A 89 2.06 29.00 -0.60
C ASN A 89 2.08 28.33 -2.01
N ALA A 90 2.42 29.10 -3.03
CA ALA A 90 2.44 28.60 -4.41
C ALA A 90 3.49 27.50 -4.63
N ASN A 91 4.64 27.59 -3.94
CA ASN A 91 5.73 26.62 -4.06
C ASN A 91 5.33 25.25 -3.52
N GLU A 92 4.65 25.20 -2.37
CA GLU A 92 4.16 23.97 -1.74
C GLU A 92 3.10 23.27 -2.57
N ARG A 93 2.23 24.06 -3.20
CA ARG A 93 1.26 23.51 -4.16
C ARG A 93 1.95 22.98 -5.40
N ALA A 94 2.91 23.73 -5.96
CA ALA A 94 3.69 23.29 -7.10
C ALA A 94 4.48 22.00 -6.80
N PHE A 95 5.05 21.90 -5.59
CA PHE A 95 5.74 20.72 -5.09
C PHE A 95 4.82 19.50 -5.09
N ALA A 96 3.67 19.56 -4.42
CA ALA A 96 2.72 18.46 -4.39
C ALA A 96 2.18 18.08 -5.79
N LEU A 97 1.98 19.05 -6.68
CA LEU A 97 1.59 18.78 -8.07
C LEU A 97 2.72 18.15 -8.91
N ALA A 98 3.97 18.51 -8.64
CA ALA A 98 5.13 17.90 -9.30
C ALA A 98 5.31 16.43 -8.91
N LEU A 99 4.85 16.01 -7.73
CA LEU A 99 4.82 14.61 -7.30
C LEU A 99 3.69 13.80 -7.97
N ALA A 100 2.60 14.45 -8.33
CA ALA A 100 1.43 13.78 -8.91
C ALA A 100 1.59 13.44 -10.40
N GLY A 101 0.90 12.38 -10.81
CA GLY A 101 0.71 11.96 -12.20
C GLY A 101 -0.25 12.88 -12.95
N ASN A 102 -0.17 12.89 -14.29
CA ASN A 102 -1.07 13.70 -15.11
C ASN A 102 -1.69 12.86 -16.23
N VAL A 103 -2.99 12.59 -16.08
CA VAL A 103 -3.81 11.81 -17.02
C VAL A 103 -3.83 12.40 -18.43
N ASN A 104 -3.73 13.72 -18.57
CA ASN A 104 -3.84 14.41 -19.86
C ASN A 104 -2.53 14.38 -20.65
N THR A 105 -1.39 14.37 -19.95
CA THR A 105 -0.06 14.35 -20.57
C THR A 105 0.58 12.96 -20.56
N GLY A 106 0.01 11.99 -19.83
CA GLY A 106 0.59 10.68 -19.61
C GLY A 106 1.81 10.71 -18.69
N LYS A 107 2.01 11.80 -17.93
CA LYS A 107 3.14 11.93 -17.00
C LYS A 107 2.94 11.03 -15.80
N ALA A 108 3.94 10.22 -15.48
CA ALA A 108 4.05 9.43 -14.27
C ALA A 108 3.83 10.22 -12.97
N ALA A 109 3.15 9.59 -12.02
CA ALA A 109 3.26 10.00 -10.63
C ALA A 109 4.67 9.62 -10.15
N ILE A 110 5.29 10.53 -9.41
CA ILE A 110 6.55 10.26 -8.71
C ILE A 110 6.22 9.54 -7.41
N ILE A 111 5.16 9.99 -6.72
CA ILE A 111 4.62 9.30 -5.56
C ILE A 111 3.55 8.32 -6.02
N ASP A 112 3.69 7.06 -5.63
CA ASP A 112 2.73 6.02 -5.91
C ASP A 112 1.64 5.89 -4.81
N PRO A 113 0.57 5.11 -5.07
CA PRO A 113 -0.52 4.90 -4.11
C PRO A 113 -0.11 4.33 -2.73
N ALA A 114 0.98 3.56 -2.63
CA ALA A 114 1.48 3.03 -1.36
C ALA A 114 2.27 4.09 -0.57
N GLU A 115 3.06 4.90 -1.26
CA GLU A 115 3.81 6.02 -0.68
C GLU A 115 2.89 7.16 -0.26
N ALA A 116 1.82 7.42 -1.03
CA ALA A 116 0.81 8.43 -0.75
C ALA A 116 0.22 8.25 0.66
N LEU A 117 -0.02 7.00 1.07
CA LEU A 117 -0.52 6.65 2.39
C LEU A 117 0.41 7.18 3.50
N VAL A 118 1.71 6.95 3.35
CA VAL A 118 2.72 7.41 4.31
C VAL A 118 2.89 8.93 4.23
N PHE A 119 2.86 9.48 3.03
CA PHE A 119 2.98 10.92 2.80
C PHE A 119 1.88 11.70 3.51
N TRP A 120 0.61 11.30 3.42
CA TRP A 120 -0.46 12.07 4.04
C TRP A 120 -0.63 11.79 5.54
N LEU A 121 -0.51 10.53 5.96
CA LEU A 121 -0.83 10.15 7.34
C LEU A 121 0.34 10.34 8.32
N GLY A 122 1.59 10.39 7.82
CA GLY A 122 2.78 10.44 8.67
C GLY A 122 3.03 11.80 9.33
N GLY A 123 2.21 12.82 9.04
CA GLY A 123 2.23 14.12 9.73
C GLY A 123 2.78 15.28 8.91
N LEU A 124 2.10 16.42 9.00
CA LEU A 124 2.43 17.62 8.23
C LEU A 124 2.92 18.73 9.14
N SER A 125 3.63 19.70 8.56
CA SER A 125 4.12 20.85 9.30
C SER A 125 2.95 21.63 9.94
N LYS A 126 3.21 22.20 11.12
CA LYS A 126 2.28 23.17 11.74
C LYS A 126 2.23 24.49 10.98
N ASP A 127 3.23 24.76 10.12
CA ASP A 127 3.21 25.94 9.27
C ASP A 127 2.18 25.74 8.13
N GLU A 128 1.03 26.38 8.28
CA GLU A 128 -0.04 26.33 7.29
C GLU A 128 0.36 26.89 5.92
N ARG A 129 1.41 27.71 5.84
CA ARG A 129 1.95 28.19 4.55
C ARG A 129 2.86 27.16 3.90
N ARG A 130 3.43 26.25 4.70
CA ARG A 130 4.45 25.27 4.32
C ARG A 130 4.18 23.88 4.87
N PRO A 131 3.06 23.23 4.51
CA PRO A 131 2.65 21.96 5.08
C PRO A 131 3.64 20.81 4.80
N PHE A 132 4.34 20.82 3.66
CA PHE A 132 5.19 19.70 3.23
C PHE A 132 6.66 19.93 3.53
N THR A 133 7.18 21.14 3.23
CA THR A 133 8.61 21.46 3.40
C THR A 133 8.91 22.26 4.66
N GLY A 134 7.88 22.72 5.38
CA GLY A 134 8.05 23.46 6.61
C GLY A 134 8.55 22.58 7.76
N PRO A 135 9.00 23.20 8.87
CA PRO A 135 9.52 22.47 10.04
C PRO A 135 8.55 21.39 10.53
N GLY A 136 9.06 20.18 10.77
CA GLY A 136 8.25 19.03 11.21
C GLY A 136 7.38 18.40 10.12
N GLY A 137 7.41 18.91 8.88
CA GLY A 137 6.75 18.32 7.73
C GLY A 137 7.47 17.08 7.17
N PRO A 138 6.92 16.45 6.12
CA PRO A 138 7.47 15.24 5.48
C PRO A 138 8.85 15.41 4.88
N ILE A 139 9.24 16.63 4.47
CA ILE A 139 10.46 16.87 3.69
C ILE A 139 11.48 17.67 4.49
N LEU A 140 12.73 17.24 4.44
CA LEU A 140 13.90 17.96 4.94
C LEU A 140 14.76 18.42 3.76
N TRP A 141 15.25 19.66 3.82
CA TRP A 141 16.23 20.18 2.86
C TRP A 141 17.66 19.83 3.29
N VAL A 142 18.49 19.43 2.33
CA VAL A 142 19.88 19.06 2.60
C VAL A 142 20.79 20.29 2.68
N ASP A 143 20.76 21.18 1.68
CA ASP A 143 21.74 22.27 1.52
C ASP A 143 21.12 23.68 1.64
N ALA A 144 20.31 23.85 2.69
CA ALA A 144 19.51 25.03 3.05
C ALA A 144 18.15 25.14 2.33
N ASP A 145 17.17 25.62 3.10
CA ASP A 145 15.78 25.75 2.72
C ASP A 145 15.57 26.75 1.57
N THR A 146 15.33 26.24 0.38
CA THR A 146 15.08 27.02 -0.83
C THR A 146 13.58 27.10 -1.09
N ASP A 147 12.87 27.95 -0.32
CA ASP A 147 11.48 28.29 -0.58
C ASP A 147 11.35 29.00 -1.95
N GLY A 148 11.25 28.22 -3.03
CA GLY A 148 11.20 28.76 -4.40
C GLY A 148 11.62 27.84 -5.54
N VAL A 149 12.13 26.63 -5.29
CA VAL A 149 12.52 25.73 -6.38
C VAL A 149 11.31 24.90 -6.83
N ILE A 150 10.88 25.11 -8.08
CA ILE A 150 9.78 24.37 -8.73
C ILE A 150 10.27 23.03 -9.29
N ASP A 151 11.56 22.93 -9.60
CA ASP A 151 12.20 21.71 -10.09
C ASP A 151 12.68 20.86 -8.92
N ILE A 152 11.91 19.84 -8.55
CA ILE A 152 12.28 18.93 -7.44
C ILE A 152 13.61 18.25 -7.77
N ASN A 153 14.68 18.70 -7.10
CA ASN A 153 15.95 17.99 -7.10
C ASN A 153 15.94 17.00 -5.92
N PHE A 154 15.72 15.72 -6.21
CA PHE A 154 15.72 14.66 -5.19
C PHE A 154 17.07 14.52 -4.48
N ASP A 155 18.16 15.02 -5.09
CA ASP A 155 19.47 15.06 -4.47
C ASP A 155 19.57 16.13 -3.34
N GLU A 156 18.60 17.05 -3.26
CA GLU A 156 18.55 18.17 -2.30
C GLU A 156 17.52 18.00 -1.18
N ILE A 157 16.71 16.94 -1.24
CA ILE A 157 15.67 16.66 -0.25
C ILE A 157 15.85 15.29 0.39
N SER A 158 15.28 15.13 1.58
CA SER A 158 15.30 13.87 2.33
C SER A 158 13.99 13.68 3.08
N TYR A 159 13.60 12.42 3.30
CA TYR A 159 12.47 12.09 4.15
C TYR A 159 12.72 12.55 5.59
N ASN A 160 11.69 13.11 6.22
CA ASN A 160 11.71 13.37 7.65
C ASN A 160 11.17 12.13 8.42
N PRO A 161 11.98 11.38 9.18
CA PRO A 161 11.47 10.30 10.03
C PRO A 161 10.87 10.80 11.36
N SER A 162 11.08 12.08 11.71
CA SER A 162 10.62 12.71 12.94
C SER A 162 9.57 13.79 12.64
N ARG A 163 8.51 13.39 11.93
CA ARG A 163 7.40 14.25 11.55
C ARG A 163 6.53 14.61 12.75
N GLU A 164 5.97 15.80 12.71
CA GLU A 164 4.99 16.26 13.71
C GLU A 164 3.56 16.08 13.19
N ASN A 165 2.58 16.03 14.10
CA ASN A 165 1.14 16.00 13.77
C ASN A 165 0.72 14.81 12.88
N ALA A 166 1.31 13.64 13.11
CA ALA A 166 0.91 12.42 12.42
C ALA A 166 -0.54 12.02 12.75
N TYR A 167 -1.29 11.67 11.71
CA TYR A 167 -2.60 11.00 11.87
C TYR A 167 -2.41 9.51 12.16
N PHE A 168 -1.31 8.92 11.67
CA PHE A 168 -0.90 7.56 11.94
C PHE A 168 0.58 7.51 12.34
N PRO A 169 0.93 6.99 13.54
CA PRO A 169 2.31 6.90 13.98
C PRO A 169 3.00 5.68 13.33
N PHE A 170 3.56 5.87 12.13
CA PHE A 170 4.27 4.81 11.43
C PHE A 170 5.49 4.31 12.23
N GLU A 171 5.55 3.00 12.43
CA GLU A 171 6.74 2.35 13.00
C GLU A 171 7.90 2.45 11.99
N GLN A 172 8.96 3.18 12.32
CA GLN A 172 10.08 3.42 11.39
C GLN A 172 10.73 2.13 10.86
N GLN A 173 10.71 1.03 11.63
CA GLN A 173 11.25 -0.28 11.22
C GLN A 173 10.42 -0.97 10.13
N ARG A 174 9.18 -0.53 9.93
CA ARG A 174 8.23 -1.07 8.95
C ARG A 174 8.09 -0.18 7.72
N LEU A 175 8.81 0.93 7.69
CA LEU A 175 8.94 1.76 6.50
C LEU A 175 10.10 1.24 5.64
N SER A 176 9.99 1.38 4.31
CA SER A 176 11.07 1.08 3.35
C SER A 176 12.26 2.06 3.44
N LEU A 177 12.57 2.58 4.63
CA LEU A 177 13.59 3.60 4.82
C LEU A 177 15.00 3.02 4.91
N LYS A 178 15.95 3.78 4.37
CA LYS A 178 17.37 3.55 4.44
C LYS A 178 18.10 4.84 4.78
N GLU A 179 19.03 4.74 5.73
CA GLU A 179 19.98 5.81 6.01
C GLU A 179 21.11 5.82 4.98
N VAL A 180 21.37 6.99 4.41
CA VAL A 180 22.44 7.25 3.45
C VAL A 180 23.29 8.40 3.97
N THR A 181 24.59 8.17 4.12
CA THR A 181 25.53 9.24 4.50
C THR A 181 26.06 9.94 3.26
N VAL A 182 25.76 11.23 3.11
CA VAL A 182 26.22 12.07 2.00
C VAL A 182 26.86 13.33 2.58
N GLY A 183 28.09 13.65 2.17
CA GLY A 183 28.76 14.89 2.57
C GLY A 183 28.97 15.09 4.08
N GLY A 184 28.85 14.04 4.89
CA GLY A 184 28.95 14.11 6.36
C GLY A 184 27.62 14.30 7.10
N GLY A 185 26.49 14.39 6.38
CA GLY A 185 25.12 14.36 6.92
C GLY A 185 24.43 13.02 6.70
N ILE A 186 23.43 12.72 7.53
CA ILE A 186 22.54 11.56 7.35
C ILE A 186 21.32 12.00 6.54
N ARG A 187 21.01 11.26 5.47
CA ARG A 187 19.78 11.36 4.68
C ARG A 187 18.97 10.08 4.86
N TYR A 188 17.65 10.21 4.76
CA TYR A 188 16.69 9.12 4.76
C TYR A 188 16.02 9.03 3.38
N HIS A 189 16.28 7.93 2.68
CA HIS A 189 15.74 7.60 1.34
C HIS A 189 14.95 6.29 1.43
N SER A 190 14.06 6.03 0.47
CA SER A 190 13.37 4.76 0.33
C SER A 190 14.27 3.70 -0.32
N ASN A 191 13.89 2.42 -0.16
CA ASN A 191 14.59 1.27 -0.70
C ASN A 191 13.68 0.29 -1.46
N ASP A 192 12.42 0.64 -1.65
CA ASP A 192 11.46 -0.17 -2.38
C ASP A 192 11.68 -0.05 -3.88
N GLU A 193 11.87 1.15 -4.45
CA GLU A 193 12.09 1.28 -5.90
C GLU A 193 13.55 1.46 -6.33
N SER A 194 13.97 0.71 -7.36
CA SER A 194 15.28 0.90 -8.02
C SER A 194 15.20 1.16 -9.54
N THR A 195 13.99 1.23 -10.12
CA THR A 195 13.83 1.08 -11.59
C THR A 195 13.10 2.19 -12.33
N LEU A 196 12.34 3.09 -11.68
CA LEU A 196 11.62 4.10 -12.47
C LEU A 196 12.50 5.29 -12.90
N HIS A 197 13.55 5.62 -12.18
CA HIS A 197 14.59 6.54 -12.64
C HIS A 197 15.96 6.00 -12.24
N SER A 198 16.92 5.94 -13.17
CA SER A 198 18.32 5.54 -12.90
C SER A 198 19.10 6.58 -12.08
N ARG A 199 18.44 7.22 -11.11
CA ARG A 199 19.04 8.08 -10.10
C ARG A 199 18.66 7.52 -8.75
N THR A 200 19.64 7.47 -7.88
CA THR A 200 19.73 6.71 -6.65
C THR A 200 18.78 7.10 -5.52
N ASP A 201 17.84 8.03 -5.70
CA ASP A 201 17.19 8.69 -4.57
C ASP A 201 15.67 8.74 -4.75
N ASP A 202 15.03 7.60 -4.55
CA ASP A 202 13.63 7.57 -4.11
C ASP A 202 13.59 8.05 -2.65
N VAL A 203 12.74 9.05 -2.37
CA VAL A 203 12.65 9.72 -1.07
C VAL A 203 11.45 9.22 -0.28
N PHE A 204 10.45 8.62 -0.92
CA PHE A 204 9.17 8.38 -0.28
C PHE A 204 9.05 6.92 0.16
N PRO A 205 8.93 6.64 1.47
CA PRO A 205 8.80 5.27 1.91
C PRO A 205 7.36 4.77 1.83
N VAL A 206 7.24 3.46 1.64
CA VAL A 206 6.01 2.69 1.84
C VAL A 206 5.98 2.05 3.22
N PHE A 207 4.79 1.67 3.67
CA PHE A 207 4.58 0.99 4.96
C PHE A 207 4.11 -0.44 4.75
N SER A 208 4.80 -1.41 5.36
CA SER A 208 4.52 -2.85 5.17
C SER A 208 4.12 -3.58 6.46
N PRO A 209 3.39 -4.71 6.37
CA PRO A 209 3.13 -5.59 7.51
C PRO A 209 4.43 -6.14 8.12
N PRO A 210 4.43 -6.53 9.41
CA PRO A 210 5.59 -7.17 10.00
C PRO A 210 5.99 -8.43 9.21
N SER A 211 7.29 -8.61 8.96
CA SER A 211 7.87 -9.77 8.26
C SER A 211 7.55 -9.91 6.77
N ARG A 212 6.98 -8.89 6.11
CA ARG A 212 6.69 -8.91 4.67
C ARG A 212 7.16 -7.64 3.97
N PRO A 213 7.70 -7.76 2.74
CA PRO A 213 8.11 -6.60 1.98
C PRO A 213 6.92 -5.84 1.36
N GLN A 214 5.79 -6.52 1.07
CA GLN A 214 4.67 -5.88 0.39
C GLN A 214 4.01 -4.80 1.24
N PRO A 215 3.80 -3.59 0.70
CA PRO A 215 3.23 -2.50 1.47
C PRO A 215 1.72 -2.63 1.68
N TYR A 216 1.14 -1.67 2.38
CA TYR A 216 -0.28 -1.35 2.23
C TYR A 216 -0.44 -0.33 1.11
N VAL A 217 -1.42 -0.54 0.24
CA VAL A 217 -1.65 0.33 -0.92
C VAL A 217 -2.94 1.09 -0.76
N TYR A 218 -2.92 2.41 -0.92
CA TYR A 218 -4.09 3.27 -0.79
C TYR A 218 -4.59 3.77 -2.14
N PHE A 219 -5.86 3.52 -2.43
CA PHE A 219 -6.52 3.90 -3.65
C PHE A 219 -7.64 4.91 -3.36
N ASP A 220 -7.59 6.05 -4.03
CA ASP A 220 -8.60 7.12 -3.96
C ASP A 220 -9.73 6.83 -4.95
N SER A 221 -10.99 6.74 -4.50
CA SER A 221 -12.12 6.43 -5.40
C SER A 221 -12.23 7.36 -6.60
N ARG A 222 -11.76 8.59 -6.44
CA ARG A 222 -11.85 9.64 -7.45
C ARG A 222 -10.87 9.43 -8.61
N THR A 223 -9.88 8.55 -8.47
CA THR A 223 -8.89 8.22 -9.50
C THR A 223 -9.19 6.91 -10.23
N TYR A 224 -10.29 6.23 -9.88
CA TYR A 224 -10.71 4.98 -10.53
C TYR A 224 -11.27 5.28 -11.92
N LEU A 225 -10.39 5.53 -12.89
CA LEU A 225 -10.77 5.83 -14.26
C LEU A 225 -10.18 4.79 -15.19
N LEU A 226 -11.03 3.99 -15.82
CA LEU A 226 -10.60 3.02 -16.82
C LEU A 226 -10.63 3.64 -18.21
N GLY A 227 -9.45 4.09 -18.65
CA GLY A 227 -9.11 4.30 -20.05
C GLY A 227 -9.53 5.63 -20.68
N ILE A 228 -8.54 6.32 -21.24
CA ILE A 228 -8.70 7.41 -22.22
C ILE A 228 -8.26 6.87 -23.58
N SER A 229 -9.00 7.18 -24.65
CA SER A 229 -8.61 6.79 -26.01
C SER A 229 -7.46 7.68 -26.50
N GLY A 230 -6.35 7.10 -26.98
CA GLY A 230 -5.28 7.83 -27.67
C GLY A 230 -3.95 8.00 -26.93
N VAL A 231 -3.77 7.41 -25.74
CA VAL A 231 -2.50 7.46 -25.00
C VAL A 231 -1.62 6.24 -25.39
N PRO A 232 -0.36 6.42 -25.84
CA PRO A 232 0.52 5.32 -26.25
C PRO A 232 0.85 4.35 -25.10
N SER A 233 0.91 3.05 -25.40
CA SER A 233 0.89 2.00 -24.38
C SER A 233 2.21 1.66 -23.66
N GLN A 234 3.30 2.38 -23.95
CA GLN A 234 4.65 1.98 -23.52
C GLN A 234 5.19 2.84 -22.38
N THR A 235 4.35 3.70 -21.80
CA THR A 235 4.75 4.64 -20.74
C THR A 235 3.63 4.76 -19.71
N TYR A 236 3.09 3.62 -19.25
CA TYR A 236 2.11 3.59 -18.18
C TYR A 236 2.79 3.29 -16.85
N PRO A 237 2.95 4.28 -15.98
CA PRO A 237 2.50 4.09 -14.62
C PRO A 237 0.97 4.20 -14.64
N SER A 238 0.31 3.13 -14.17
CA SER A 238 -0.85 3.08 -13.25
C SER A 238 -1.95 4.15 -13.18
N ILE A 239 -1.73 5.38 -13.65
CA ILE A 239 -2.60 6.56 -13.51
C ILE A 239 -4.00 6.36 -14.11
N LEU A 240 -4.11 5.52 -15.16
CA LEU A 240 -5.36 5.26 -15.89
C LEU A 240 -5.95 3.88 -15.62
N THR A 241 -5.38 3.13 -14.68
CA THR A 241 -5.87 1.80 -14.29
C THR A 241 -6.07 1.66 -12.79
N GLY A 242 -5.62 2.64 -12.00
CA GLY A 242 -5.64 2.56 -10.53
C GLY A 242 -4.67 1.49 -10.03
N ASP A 243 -3.55 1.28 -10.71
CA ASP A 243 -2.63 0.20 -10.36
C ASP A 243 -1.58 0.68 -9.36
N TYR A 244 -1.15 -0.19 -8.46
CA TYR A 244 0.17 -0.07 -7.83
C TYR A 244 1.03 -1.19 -8.39
N VAL A 245 2.08 -0.81 -9.11
CA VAL A 245 3.00 -1.76 -9.73
C VAL A 245 4.22 -1.85 -8.82
N PRO A 246 4.41 -2.98 -8.10
CA PRO A 246 5.60 -3.14 -7.30
C PRO A 246 6.85 -3.17 -8.19
N PRO A 247 8.03 -2.88 -7.62
CA PRO A 247 9.31 -2.91 -8.32
C PRO A 247 9.49 -4.17 -9.17
N ALA A 248 10.07 -4.03 -10.37
CA ALA A 248 10.23 -5.11 -11.35
C ALA A 248 10.99 -6.36 -10.85
N ALA A 249 11.69 -6.26 -9.72
CA ALA A 249 12.37 -7.37 -9.06
C ALA A 249 11.43 -8.28 -8.24
N LEU A 250 10.18 -7.88 -8.02
CA LEU A 250 9.19 -8.64 -7.26
C LEU A 250 8.29 -9.42 -8.23
N THR A 251 8.40 -10.75 -8.22
CA THR A 251 7.56 -11.71 -8.95
C THR A 251 6.13 -11.82 -8.36
N MET A 252 5.49 -10.70 -8.01
CA MET A 252 4.45 -10.67 -6.95
C MET A 252 3.23 -9.78 -7.28
N GLY A 253 2.86 -9.73 -8.56
CA GLY A 253 1.58 -9.15 -8.98
C GLY A 253 1.51 -7.62 -9.00
N VAL A 254 0.33 -7.08 -9.27
CA VAL A 254 0.03 -5.64 -9.29
C VAL A 254 -1.19 -5.42 -8.41
N ALA A 255 -1.12 -4.50 -7.43
CA ALA A 255 -2.28 -4.20 -6.60
C ALA A 255 -3.29 -3.33 -7.37
N ARG A 256 -4.58 -3.62 -7.22
CA ARG A 256 -5.67 -2.92 -7.92
C ARG A 256 -6.88 -2.76 -7.02
N PRO A 257 -7.58 -1.61 -7.06
CA PRO A 257 -8.83 -1.45 -6.34
C PRO A 257 -9.93 -2.34 -6.90
N TYR A 258 -10.82 -2.77 -6.03
CA TYR A 258 -12.09 -3.39 -6.41
C TYR A 258 -13.05 -2.30 -6.92
N LEU A 259 -13.91 -2.56 -7.92
CA LEU A 259 -14.85 -1.55 -8.45
C LEU A 259 -16.31 -1.96 -8.25
N THR A 260 -17.24 -1.01 -8.27
CA THR A 260 -18.66 -1.34 -8.09
C THR A 260 -19.28 -2.02 -9.31
N THR A 261 -20.35 -2.81 -9.11
CA THR A 261 -21.25 -3.29 -10.16
C THR A 261 -22.02 -2.14 -10.84
N ASN A 262 -22.24 -1.05 -10.11
CA ASN A 262 -23.10 0.05 -10.55
C ASN A 262 -22.43 0.81 -11.70
N ARG A 263 -23.20 1.04 -12.77
CA ARG A 263 -22.76 1.73 -13.97
C ARG A 263 -23.21 3.19 -13.95
N ASP A 264 -22.35 4.12 -14.33
CA ASP A 264 -22.77 5.52 -14.58
C ASP A 264 -23.58 5.62 -15.88
N PRO A 265 -24.86 6.04 -15.81
CA PRO A 265 -25.71 6.19 -16.99
C PRO A 265 -25.32 7.38 -17.89
N ASN A 266 -24.47 8.32 -17.44
CA ASN A 266 -24.08 9.51 -18.19
C ASN A 266 -22.81 9.33 -19.03
N PHE A 267 -22.12 8.20 -18.91
CA PHE A 267 -20.95 7.90 -19.74
C PHE A 267 -21.40 7.30 -21.10
N PHE A 268 -21.85 8.18 -22.00
CA PHE A 268 -22.42 7.81 -23.29
C PHE A 268 -21.39 7.27 -24.31
N ASN A 269 -21.63 6.04 -24.75
CA ASN A 269 -21.69 5.62 -26.16
C ASN A 269 -20.43 5.77 -27.05
N ALA A 270 -19.40 4.94 -26.79
CA ALA A 270 -18.52 4.47 -27.86
C ALA A 270 -18.74 2.95 -28.03
N SER A 271 -19.27 2.55 -29.17
CA SER A 271 -19.65 1.18 -29.57
C SER A 271 -18.51 0.15 -29.58
N THR A 272 -17.32 0.51 -29.09
CA THR A 272 -16.16 -0.38 -29.01
C THR A 272 -15.71 -0.70 -27.59
N PHE A 273 -16.15 0.00 -26.54
CA PHE A 273 -15.56 -0.18 -25.20
C PHE A 273 -16.58 -0.04 -24.05
N ASN A 274 -17.39 -1.09 -23.88
CA ASN A 274 -18.47 -1.25 -22.90
C ASN A 274 -17.98 -1.57 -21.45
N TRP A 275 -16.70 -1.34 -21.15
CA TRP A 275 -16.01 -1.70 -19.90
C TRP A 275 -15.69 -0.52 -18.98
N ARG A 276 -16.10 0.70 -19.35
CA ARG A 276 -15.69 1.97 -18.71
C ARG A 276 -16.67 2.56 -17.68
N ALA A 277 -17.66 1.80 -17.23
CA ALA A 277 -18.76 2.36 -16.45
C ALA A 277 -18.67 2.09 -14.93
N HIS A 278 -17.64 1.41 -14.46
CA HIS A 278 -17.51 1.02 -13.05
C HIS A 278 -16.68 2.07 -12.31
N TYR A 279 -17.35 2.94 -11.56
CA TYR A 279 -16.69 3.84 -10.59
C TYR A 279 -16.52 3.14 -9.23
N ALA A 280 -15.86 3.78 -8.28
CA ALA A 280 -16.32 3.67 -6.89
C ALA A 280 -17.47 4.67 -6.74
N ALA A 281 -18.57 4.24 -6.14
CA ALA A 281 -19.88 4.86 -6.32
C ALA A 281 -19.98 6.28 -5.70
N GLU A 282 -18.97 6.72 -4.95
CA GLU A 282 -18.97 7.99 -4.22
C GLU A 282 -17.56 8.62 -4.12
N PRO A 283 -17.40 9.94 -4.36
CA PRO A 283 -16.13 10.67 -4.23
C PRO A 283 -15.49 10.69 -2.82
N LYS A 284 -16.17 10.11 -1.83
CA LYS A 284 -15.72 9.97 -0.44
C LYS A 284 -15.23 8.57 -0.10
N GLU A 285 -15.36 7.62 -1.03
CA GLU A 285 -14.84 6.27 -0.84
C GLU A 285 -13.32 6.21 -1.07
N TYR A 286 -12.71 5.16 -0.55
CA TYR A 286 -11.31 4.79 -0.75
C TYR A 286 -11.11 3.33 -0.37
N GLN A 287 -10.00 2.74 -0.81
CA GLN A 287 -9.61 1.38 -0.47
C GLN A 287 -8.13 1.32 -0.06
N ILE A 288 -7.86 0.57 0.99
CA ILE A 288 -6.55 0.14 1.44
C ILE A 288 -6.46 -1.34 1.16
N ILE A 289 -5.39 -1.80 0.53
CA ILE A 289 -5.21 -3.21 0.16
C ILE A 289 -3.90 -3.72 0.73
N SER A 290 -3.94 -4.92 1.29
CA SER A 290 -2.77 -5.70 1.71
C SER A 290 -2.70 -6.99 0.90
N ALA A 291 -1.49 -7.36 0.49
CA ALA A 291 -1.17 -8.61 -0.22
C ALA A 291 -1.31 -9.89 0.63
N GLY A 292 -2.15 -9.84 1.68
CA GLY A 292 -2.50 -11.01 2.48
C GLY A 292 -1.33 -11.74 3.13
N LEU A 293 -1.43 -13.07 3.19
CA LEU A 293 -0.44 -13.93 3.84
C LEU A 293 0.50 -14.62 2.86
N ASP A 294 0.29 -14.52 1.56
CA ASP A 294 1.25 -14.98 0.56
C ASP A 294 2.18 -13.86 0.09
N GLY A 295 1.77 -12.60 0.27
CA GLY A 295 2.53 -11.43 -0.18
C GLY A 295 2.38 -11.22 -1.68
N ASP A 296 1.34 -11.74 -2.30
CA ASP A 296 1.04 -11.55 -3.71
C ASP A 296 -0.26 -10.75 -3.86
N TYR A 297 -0.25 -9.69 -4.65
CA TYR A 297 -1.48 -8.98 -4.99
C TYR A 297 -2.30 -9.72 -6.08
N GLY A 298 -1.70 -10.73 -6.72
CA GLY A 298 -2.31 -11.62 -7.70
C GLY A 298 -1.54 -11.73 -9.01
N ALA A 299 -1.67 -12.87 -9.70
CA ALA A 299 -0.83 -13.20 -10.85
C ALA A 299 -1.29 -12.60 -12.20
N ASP A 300 -0.33 -12.02 -12.93
CA ASP A 300 -0.26 -11.62 -14.35
C ASP A 300 -0.61 -10.18 -14.81
N TRP A 301 0.45 -9.59 -15.37
CA TRP A 301 0.68 -8.39 -16.18
C TRP A 301 -0.07 -8.36 -17.53
N ASN A 302 -1.26 -8.93 -17.68
CA ASN A 302 -1.98 -8.82 -18.96
C ASN A 302 -2.91 -7.58 -18.99
N PRO A 303 -2.57 -6.51 -19.74
CA PRO A 303 -3.44 -5.34 -19.89
C PRO A 303 -4.74 -5.64 -20.64
N ALA A 304 -4.88 -6.81 -21.29
CA ALA A 304 -6.10 -7.24 -21.97
C ALA A 304 -7.10 -7.98 -21.05
N GLY A 305 -6.75 -8.26 -19.79
CA GLY A 305 -7.57 -8.99 -18.83
C GLY A 305 -7.78 -8.16 -17.56
N LEU A 306 -8.64 -7.14 -17.66
CA LEU A 306 -8.97 -6.27 -16.55
C LEU A 306 -9.73 -7.08 -15.48
N LYS A 307 -9.06 -7.38 -14.36
CA LYS A 307 -9.65 -8.10 -13.23
C LYS A 307 -10.13 -7.09 -12.20
N ILE A 308 -11.44 -6.93 -12.17
CA ILE A 308 -12.16 -6.00 -11.32
C ILE A 308 -13.23 -6.84 -10.64
N PHE A 309 -13.26 -6.87 -9.31
CA PHE A 309 -14.42 -7.40 -8.64
C PHE A 309 -15.43 -6.30 -8.46
N GLU A 310 -16.65 -6.63 -8.83
CA GLU A 310 -17.89 -5.98 -8.52
C GLU A 310 -18.09 -5.92 -6.98
N THR A 311 -18.16 -4.73 -6.38
CA THR A 311 -18.51 -4.56 -4.95
C THR A 311 -19.84 -5.28 -4.68
N GLY A 312 -19.83 -6.27 -3.76
CA GLY A 312 -20.99 -7.12 -3.45
C GLY A 312 -21.06 -8.47 -4.19
N ALA A 313 -20.18 -8.73 -5.16
CA ALA A 313 -20.03 -10.07 -5.73
C ALA A 313 -19.16 -10.93 -4.78
N LEU A 314 -19.64 -12.13 -4.45
CA LEU A 314 -18.85 -13.13 -3.73
C LEU A 314 -17.52 -13.32 -4.45
N LEU A 315 -16.39 -13.21 -3.72
CA LEU A 315 -15.09 -13.74 -4.13
C LEU A 315 -15.29 -15.22 -4.50
N ARG A 316 -15.55 -15.50 -5.77
CA ARG A 316 -15.52 -16.85 -6.31
C ARG A 316 -14.52 -16.87 -7.45
N ALA A 317 -13.47 -17.66 -7.27
CA ALA A 317 -12.48 -17.96 -8.30
C ALA A 317 -13.08 -18.59 -9.58
N ASP A 318 -14.38 -18.91 -9.60
CA ASP A 318 -15.10 -19.48 -10.74
C ASP A 318 -16.01 -18.49 -11.49
N GLN A 319 -16.24 -17.28 -10.97
CA GLN A 319 -17.14 -16.31 -11.61
C GLN A 319 -16.38 -15.24 -12.37
N GLN A 320 -16.00 -15.55 -13.61
CA GLN A 320 -15.97 -14.52 -14.63
C GLN A 320 -17.41 -14.13 -14.99
N PRO A 321 -17.73 -12.84 -15.12
CA PRO A 321 -19.04 -12.44 -15.64
C PRO A 321 -19.23 -12.80 -17.13
N TRP A 322 -18.17 -13.13 -17.90
CA TRP A 322 -18.31 -13.40 -19.34
C TRP A 322 -17.33 -14.43 -19.92
N GLY A 323 -17.82 -15.66 -20.14
CA GLY A 323 -17.38 -16.52 -21.25
C GLY A 323 -16.32 -17.60 -20.96
N GLY A 324 -16.77 -18.74 -20.43
CA GLY A 324 -16.25 -20.07 -20.81
C GLY A 324 -14.78 -20.41 -20.54
N GLY A 325 -14.08 -19.70 -19.66
CA GLY A 325 -12.73 -20.02 -19.21
C GLY A 325 -12.57 -19.80 -17.71
N THR A 326 -11.73 -20.59 -17.06
CA THR A 326 -11.29 -20.39 -15.67
C THR A 326 -10.85 -18.94 -15.46
N ALA A 327 -11.25 -18.33 -14.33
CA ALA A 327 -10.88 -16.96 -13.99
C ALA A 327 -9.39 -16.75 -14.21
N ARG A 328 -9.04 -15.99 -15.27
CA ARG A 328 -7.65 -15.81 -15.63
C ARG A 328 -6.98 -14.93 -14.57
N GLY A 329 -6.32 -15.56 -13.60
CA GLY A 329 -5.20 -15.01 -12.85
C GLY A 329 -5.47 -14.50 -11.43
N TYR A 330 -6.61 -14.78 -10.79
CA TYR A 330 -6.61 -14.83 -9.32
C TYR A 330 -6.43 -16.29 -8.93
N GLN A 331 -5.41 -16.61 -8.15
CA GLN A 331 -5.17 -17.96 -7.63
C GLN A 331 -5.83 -18.12 -6.25
N ASP A 332 -5.94 -19.36 -5.77
CA ASP A 332 -6.49 -19.63 -4.42
C ASP A 332 -5.69 -18.93 -3.30
N GLY A 333 -4.44 -18.51 -3.56
CA GLY A 333 -3.60 -17.72 -2.64
C GLY A 333 -4.15 -16.31 -2.39
N ASP A 334 -4.45 -15.61 -3.48
CA ASP A 334 -4.94 -14.21 -3.50
C ASP A 334 -6.26 -13.98 -2.74
N LEU A 335 -6.99 -15.04 -2.38
CA LEU A 335 -8.20 -14.98 -1.54
C LEU A 335 -7.92 -14.49 -0.13
N ASP A 336 -6.65 -14.42 0.29
CA ASP A 336 -6.26 -13.90 1.60
C ASP A 336 -5.83 -12.42 1.60
N ASN A 337 -5.98 -11.72 0.47
CA ASN A 337 -5.86 -10.27 0.40
C ASN A 337 -6.88 -9.60 1.33
N ILE A 338 -6.40 -8.60 2.08
CA ILE A 338 -7.19 -7.91 3.10
C ILE A 338 -7.38 -6.47 2.66
N THR A 339 -8.61 -5.97 2.74
CA THR A 339 -8.96 -4.63 2.29
C THR A 339 -9.97 -3.95 3.25
N ASN A 340 -10.15 -2.63 3.15
CA ASN A 340 -11.24 -1.91 3.81
C ASN A 340 -12.25 -1.38 2.77
N PHE A 341 -13.53 -1.28 3.14
CA PHE A 341 -14.52 -0.54 2.36
C PHE A 341 -15.15 0.53 3.24
N SER A 342 -14.80 1.78 2.94
CA SER A 342 -14.96 2.96 3.80
C SER A 342 -16.39 3.37 4.16
N GLU A 343 -17.42 2.90 3.44
CA GLU A 343 -18.83 3.04 3.90
C GLU A 343 -19.64 1.72 3.76
N GLY A 344 -18.94 0.57 3.74
CA GLY A 344 -19.48 -0.80 3.52
C GLY A 344 -19.59 -1.19 2.02
N THR A 345 -19.54 -2.45 1.58
CA THR A 345 -19.20 -3.73 2.23
C THR A 345 -17.93 -4.37 1.62
N LEU A 346 -16.90 -4.66 2.47
CA LEU A 346 -16.13 -5.95 2.47
C LEU A 346 -16.93 -7.02 3.19
N GLY A 347 -18.05 -6.56 3.73
CA GLY A 347 -19.07 -7.35 4.27
C GLY A 347 -19.69 -8.25 3.18
N ASP A 348 -19.91 -9.49 3.49
CA ASP A 348 -19.85 -9.97 4.85
C ASP A 348 -18.63 -10.90 5.04
N ARG A 349 -17.64 -10.83 4.12
CA ARG A 349 -16.89 -11.98 3.58
C ARG A 349 -15.53 -11.50 3.02
N LEU A 350 -14.36 -11.63 3.66
CA LEU A 350 -13.70 -12.83 4.19
C LEU A 350 -12.41 -12.39 4.93
N PRO A 351 -11.81 -13.24 5.77
CA PRO A 351 -12.23 -14.60 6.15
C PRO A 351 -13.32 -14.68 7.23
#